data_AF-A0A1Q9P7I7-F1
#
_entry.id   AF-A0A1Q9P7I7-F1
#
_cell.length_a   1.000
_cell.length_b   1.000
_cell.length_c   1.000
_cell.angle_alpha   90.00
_cell.angle_beta   90.00
_cell.angle_gamma   90.00
#
_symmetry.space_group_name_H-M   'P 1'
#
loop_
_entity.id
_entity.type
_entity.pdbx_description
1 polymer ?
#
loop_
_entity_poly.entity_id
_entity_poly.type
_entity_poly.pdbx_seq_one_letter_code
_entity_poly.pdbx_strand_id
1 'polypeptide(L)'
;MPKAIHSIWWDDILGPSVGRSYPETDSLTGEEALIVFMGHGVNREAEVGYSKLPRGLVISYMKPPNCIAILLEEGENTPTIERNLLRLVKYIDFNSDAWDTELQRAFELLNELIDETSGAELLTNPGVKKLVEDMSNDRVHALTPKHVLRATVRYPKAHDYLGSDDDEVVRMLKDLEDENVLESRTYGRRVECRQCGDSDLTIELLCPHCDSNDIHKVYTLFCPKCSNQFHAVMVDDIAEVTCLSCKEPVKVGELAILDVEPLCNKCGTASNDPRIVFRCATCSKHLRGADLLAGTGLAYYPKE
;
A
#
# COMPACT_ATOMS: atom_id res chain seq x y z
N MET A 1 -18.56 -18.45 3.36
CA MET A 1 -17.78 -18.24 4.60
C MET A 1 -16.54 -19.10 4.52
N PRO A 2 -15.42 -18.74 5.18
CA PRO A 2 -14.23 -19.57 5.18
C PRO A 2 -14.59 -21.01 5.54
N LYS A 3 -14.17 -21.96 4.72
CA LYS A 3 -14.50 -23.36 4.92
C LYS A 3 -13.70 -23.96 6.08
N ALA A 4 -12.41 -23.64 6.14
CA ALA A 4 -11.52 -24.12 7.19
C ALA A 4 -10.28 -23.22 7.33
N ILE A 5 -9.64 -23.28 8.49
CA ILE A 5 -8.32 -22.72 8.76
C ILE A 5 -7.34 -23.84 9.12
N HIS A 6 -6.10 -23.71 8.68
CA HIS A 6 -5.05 -24.71 8.86
C HIS A 6 -3.78 -24.06 9.37
N SER A 7 -3.08 -24.74 10.29
CA SER A 7 -1.69 -24.47 10.58
C SER A 7 -0.82 -25.47 9.83
N ILE A 8 0.20 -24.97 9.12
CA ILE A 8 1.15 -25.77 8.35
C ILE A 8 2.55 -25.39 8.82
N TRP A 9 3.36 -26.37 9.19
CA TRP A 9 4.65 -26.15 9.83
C TRP A 9 5.74 -26.68 8.91
N TRP A 10 6.86 -25.97 8.83
CA TRP A 10 8.03 -26.45 8.10
C TRP A 10 8.97 -27.22 9.02
N ASP A 11 9.26 -28.48 8.66
CA ASP A 11 10.32 -29.28 9.27
C ASP A 11 11.50 -29.38 8.29
N ASP A 12 12.71 -29.07 8.74
CA ASP A 12 13.91 -29.03 7.89
C ASP A 12 14.33 -30.42 7.36
N ILE A 13 13.80 -31.49 7.93
CA ILE A 13 14.11 -32.88 7.57
C ILE A 13 12.99 -33.49 6.73
N LEU A 14 11.73 -33.21 7.07
CA LEU A 14 10.54 -33.84 6.49
C LEU A 14 9.78 -32.93 5.50
N GLY A 15 10.09 -31.64 5.46
CA GLY A 15 9.39 -30.64 4.65
C GLY A 15 8.11 -30.11 5.32
N PRO A 16 7.16 -29.53 4.55
CA PRO A 16 5.96 -28.95 5.11
C PRO A 16 5.03 -30.06 5.62
N SER A 17 4.63 -29.94 6.89
CA SER A 17 3.70 -30.83 7.56
C SER A 17 2.43 -30.08 7.93
N VAL A 18 1.28 -30.73 7.76
CA VAL A 18 0.01 -30.17 8.23
C VAL A 18 0.00 -30.33 9.75
N GLY A 19 0.02 -29.20 10.46
CA GLY A 19 0.00 -29.17 11.92
C GLY A 19 -1.39 -29.51 12.44
N ARG A 20 -2.34 -28.58 12.28
CA ARG A 20 -3.73 -28.70 12.75
C ARG A 20 -4.72 -28.04 11.78
N SER A 21 -5.99 -28.39 11.89
CA SER A 21 -7.08 -27.84 11.07
C SER A 21 -8.33 -27.61 11.89
N TYR A 22 -9.04 -26.52 11.63
CA TYR A 22 -10.36 -26.27 12.18
C TYR A 22 -11.35 -25.87 11.06
N PRO A 23 -12.52 -26.51 10.94
CA PRO A 23 -12.93 -27.71 11.69
C PRO A 23 -12.03 -28.92 11.37
N GLU A 24 -11.90 -29.86 12.32
CA GLU A 24 -11.02 -31.04 12.17
C GLU A 24 -11.37 -31.92 10.96
N THR A 25 -12.60 -31.82 10.47
CA THR A 25 -13.14 -32.59 9.34
C THR A 25 -12.52 -32.22 7.99
N ASP A 26 -11.87 -31.06 7.87
CA ASP A 26 -11.38 -30.51 6.60
C ASP A 26 -9.85 -30.42 6.55
N SER A 27 -9.12 -31.43 7.03
CA SER A 27 -7.65 -31.41 6.97
C SER A 27 -7.09 -31.41 5.54
N LEU A 28 -5.98 -30.68 5.35
CA LEU A 28 -5.19 -30.68 4.12
C LEU A 28 -4.33 -31.95 4.04
N THR A 29 -4.04 -32.40 2.82
CA THR A 29 -3.01 -33.43 2.58
C THR A 29 -1.60 -32.81 2.60
N GLY A 30 -0.56 -33.63 2.73
CA GLY A 30 0.83 -33.16 2.65
C GLY A 30 1.17 -32.53 1.28
N GLU A 31 0.57 -33.02 0.20
CA GLU A 31 0.71 -32.43 -1.14
C GLU A 31 0.03 -31.06 -1.22
N GLU A 32 -1.18 -30.93 -0.66
CA GLU A 32 -1.89 -29.64 -0.58
C GLU A 32 -1.11 -28.62 0.25
N ALA A 33 -0.53 -29.05 1.38
CA ALA A 33 0.33 -28.21 2.22
C ALA A 33 1.58 -27.71 1.50
N LEU A 34 2.21 -28.57 0.70
CA LEU A 34 3.35 -28.18 -0.14
C LEU A 34 2.95 -27.12 -1.16
N ILE A 35 1.80 -27.29 -1.83
CA ILE A 35 1.27 -26.31 -2.79
C ILE A 35 0.99 -24.96 -2.10
N VAL A 36 0.48 -24.97 -0.87
CA VAL A 36 0.28 -23.74 -0.09
C VAL A 36 1.61 -23.06 0.21
N PHE A 37 2.61 -23.79 0.71
CA PHE A 37 3.95 -23.25 0.97
C PHE A 37 4.61 -22.68 -0.28
N MET A 38 4.53 -23.38 -1.42
CA MET A 38 5.07 -22.90 -2.70
C MET A 38 4.37 -21.63 -3.20
N GLY A 39 3.11 -21.41 -2.80
CA GLY A 39 2.33 -20.21 -3.13
C GLY A 39 2.92 -18.90 -2.58
N HIS A 40 3.83 -18.98 -1.60
CA HIS A 40 4.55 -17.83 -1.08
C HIS A 40 5.83 -17.51 -1.85
N GLY A 41 6.25 -18.38 -2.79
CA GLY A 41 7.42 -18.18 -3.63
C GLY A 41 8.72 -18.67 -2.98
N VAL A 42 9.56 -19.35 -3.78
CA VAL A 42 10.82 -19.97 -3.34
C VAL A 42 11.94 -18.94 -3.10
N ASN A 43 11.80 -17.70 -3.59
CA ASN A 43 12.85 -16.66 -3.58
C ASN A 43 12.33 -15.23 -3.26
N ARG A 44 11.06 -15.08 -2.89
CA ARG A 44 10.47 -13.82 -2.42
C ARG A 44 9.62 -14.18 -1.22
N GLU A 45 9.95 -13.69 -0.04
CA GLU A 45 9.15 -13.89 1.17
C GLU A 45 7.87 -13.05 1.07
N ALA A 46 6.92 -13.46 0.23
CA ALA A 46 5.60 -12.86 0.23
C ALA A 46 4.90 -13.31 1.52
N GLU A 47 4.55 -12.38 2.40
CA GLU A 47 3.84 -12.70 3.64
C GLU A 47 2.48 -13.35 3.35
N VAL A 48 1.83 -13.00 2.25
CA VAL A 48 0.56 -13.57 1.80
C VAL A 48 0.75 -14.39 0.51
N GLY A 49 0.14 -15.58 0.45
CA GLY A 49 0.18 -16.49 -0.68
C GLY A 49 -1.22 -16.90 -1.13
N TYR A 50 -1.35 -17.25 -2.41
CA TYR A 50 -2.60 -17.76 -2.98
C TYR A 50 -2.33 -19.07 -3.70
N SER A 51 -3.08 -20.10 -3.32
CA SER A 51 -2.91 -21.44 -3.87
C SER A 51 -4.25 -22.02 -4.27
N LYS A 52 -4.34 -22.52 -5.51
CA LYS A 52 -5.53 -23.18 -6.02
C LYS A 52 -5.44 -24.68 -5.76
N LEU A 53 -6.28 -25.19 -4.87
CA LEU A 53 -6.40 -26.61 -4.58
C LEU A 53 -7.61 -27.20 -5.34
N PRO A 54 -7.69 -28.53 -5.51
CA PRO A 54 -8.86 -29.18 -6.11
C PRO A 54 -10.17 -28.90 -5.36
N ARG A 55 -10.07 -28.64 -4.05
CA ARG A 55 -11.21 -28.41 -3.14
C ARG A 55 -11.54 -26.93 -2.88
N GLY A 56 -10.82 -26.00 -3.49
CA GLY A 56 -11.06 -24.56 -3.31
C GLY A 56 -9.82 -23.69 -3.45
N LEU A 57 -10.01 -22.39 -3.34
CA LEU A 57 -8.91 -21.42 -3.24
C LEU A 57 -8.42 -21.36 -1.80
N VAL A 58 -7.11 -21.25 -1.62
CA VAL A 58 -6.48 -21.03 -0.31
C VAL A 58 -5.79 -19.68 -0.31
N ILE A 59 -6.03 -18.90 0.73
CA ILE A 59 -5.24 -17.71 1.07
C ILE A 59 -4.42 -18.07 2.29
N SER A 60 -3.11 -17.86 2.23
CA SER A 60 -2.22 -18.21 3.33
C SER A 60 -1.36 -17.03 3.76
N TYR A 61 -0.95 -17.04 5.03
CA TYR A 61 -0.02 -16.11 5.64
C TYR A 61 1.18 -16.87 6.20
N MET A 62 2.38 -16.48 5.78
CA MET A 62 3.64 -17.11 6.14
C MET A 62 4.35 -16.30 7.21
N LYS A 63 4.67 -16.94 8.34
CA LYS A 63 5.58 -16.46 9.36
C LYS A 63 6.59 -17.57 9.66
N PRO A 64 7.72 -17.64 8.94
CA PRO A 64 8.63 -18.78 9.01
C PRO A 64 8.98 -19.16 10.46
N PRO A 65 8.92 -20.46 10.81
CA PRO A 65 8.68 -21.63 9.95
C PRO A 65 7.18 -22.00 9.76
N ASN A 66 6.26 -21.20 10.31
CA ASN A 66 4.84 -21.54 10.38
C ASN A 66 4.02 -20.79 9.32
N CYS A 67 2.93 -21.43 8.88
CA CYS A 67 2.01 -20.89 7.90
C CYS A 67 0.58 -21.09 8.37
N ILE A 68 -0.26 -20.06 8.24
CA ILE A 68 -1.70 -20.16 8.43
C ILE A 68 -2.36 -20.13 7.06
N ALA A 69 -3.26 -21.07 6.80
CA ALA A 69 -3.93 -21.19 5.50
C ALA A 69 -5.44 -21.26 5.69
N ILE A 70 -6.16 -20.42 4.97
CA ILE A 70 -7.63 -20.37 4.98
C ILE A 70 -8.13 -20.97 3.67
N LEU A 71 -8.89 -22.06 3.76
CA LEU A 71 -9.60 -22.64 2.64
C LEU A 71 -10.93 -21.92 2.43
N LEU A 72 -11.16 -21.44 1.21
CA LEU A 72 -12.35 -20.68 0.84
C LEU A 72 -13.42 -21.55 0.20
N GLU A 73 -14.67 -21.12 0.35
CA GLU A 73 -15.79 -21.60 -0.46
C GLU A 73 -15.76 -21.02 -1.89
N GLU A 74 -16.48 -21.65 -2.81
CA GLU A 74 -16.58 -21.16 -4.18
C GLU A 74 -17.38 -19.85 -4.23
N GLY A 75 -16.79 -18.79 -4.82
CA GLY A 75 -17.42 -17.47 -4.95
C GLY A 75 -17.16 -16.49 -3.80
N GLU A 76 -16.29 -16.83 -2.85
CA GLU A 76 -15.94 -15.93 -1.75
C GLU A 76 -15.12 -14.70 -2.18
N ASN A 77 -15.32 -13.59 -1.47
CA ASN A 77 -14.62 -12.34 -1.72
C ASN A 77 -13.18 -12.41 -1.17
N THR A 78 -12.25 -12.86 -2.02
CA THR A 78 -10.83 -13.03 -1.69
C THR A 78 -10.19 -11.78 -1.05
N PRO A 79 -10.39 -10.54 -1.57
CA PRO A 79 -9.85 -9.33 -0.93
C PRO A 79 -10.30 -9.11 0.53
N THR A 80 -11.58 -9.39 0.84
CA THR A 80 -12.10 -9.24 2.20
C THR A 80 -11.43 -10.23 3.15
N ILE A 81 -11.28 -11.48 2.71
CA ILE A 81 -10.66 -12.54 3.53
C ILE A 81 -9.19 -12.24 3.77
N GLU A 82 -8.45 -11.83 2.74
CA GLU A 82 -7.04 -11.43 2.88
C GLU A 82 -6.86 -10.28 3.87
N ARG A 83 -7.64 -9.21 3.73
CA ARG A 83 -7.59 -8.06 4.66
C ARG A 83 -7.85 -8.50 6.10
N ASN A 84 -8.84 -9.37 6.29
CA ASN A 84 -9.21 -9.83 7.62
C ASN A 84 -8.19 -10.85 8.17
N LEU A 85 -7.57 -11.67 7.33
CA LEU A 85 -6.42 -12.53 7.68
C LEU A 85 -5.25 -11.67 8.19
N LEU A 86 -4.89 -10.59 7.50
CA LEU A 86 -3.82 -9.66 7.94
C LEU A 86 -4.14 -8.98 9.29
N ARG A 87 -5.42 -8.80 9.63
CA ARG A 87 -5.83 -8.33 10.97
C ARG A 87 -5.74 -9.45 12.00
N LEU A 88 -6.18 -10.66 11.62
CA LEU A 88 -6.23 -11.84 12.47
C LEU A 88 -4.85 -12.28 12.94
N VAL A 89 -3.86 -12.35 12.03
CA VAL A 89 -2.51 -12.86 12.33
C VAL A 89 -1.77 -12.09 13.42
N LYS A 90 -2.19 -10.85 13.73
CA LYS A 90 -1.67 -10.06 14.85
C LYS A 90 -2.08 -10.61 16.21
N TYR A 91 -3.14 -11.41 16.26
CA TYR A 91 -3.72 -11.99 17.47
C TYR A 91 -3.45 -13.49 17.61
N ILE A 92 -2.90 -14.14 16.57
CA ILE A 92 -2.53 -15.55 16.60
C ILE A 92 -1.15 -15.70 17.26
N ASP A 93 -1.08 -16.54 18.29
CA ASP A 93 0.20 -16.99 18.83
C ASP A 93 0.78 -18.15 18.00
N PHE A 94 1.68 -17.81 17.08
CA PHE A 94 2.38 -18.78 16.23
C PHE A 94 3.32 -19.73 16.98
N ASN A 95 3.54 -19.53 18.29
CA ASN A 95 4.36 -20.40 19.13
C ASN A 95 3.51 -21.16 20.18
N SER A 96 2.18 -21.11 20.07
CA SER A 96 1.29 -21.77 21.02
C SER A 96 1.46 -23.29 21.00
N ASP A 97 1.52 -23.92 22.18
CA ASP A 97 1.47 -25.38 22.32
C ASP A 97 0.03 -25.93 22.20
N ALA A 98 -0.98 -25.04 22.21
CA ALA A 98 -2.41 -25.36 22.20
C ALA A 98 -3.08 -24.95 20.87
N TRP A 99 -2.50 -25.41 19.76
CA TRP A 99 -2.92 -25.05 18.39
C TRP A 99 -4.40 -25.31 18.07
N ASP A 100 -5.02 -26.32 18.68
CA ASP A 100 -6.43 -26.64 18.44
C ASP A 100 -7.35 -25.52 18.93
N THR A 101 -7.10 -25.03 20.15
CA THR A 101 -7.85 -23.89 20.73
C THR A 101 -7.52 -22.59 20.00
N GLU A 102 -6.26 -22.41 19.61
CA GLU A 102 -5.82 -21.20 18.91
C GLU A 102 -6.45 -21.11 17.51
N LEU A 103 -6.49 -22.20 16.73
CA LEU A 103 -7.13 -22.22 15.43
C LEU A 103 -8.65 -22.05 15.52
N GLN A 104 -9.31 -22.66 16.51
CA GLN A 104 -10.73 -22.46 16.73
C GLN A 104 -11.03 -20.97 16.99
N ARG A 105 -10.32 -20.37 17.95
CA ARG A 105 -10.47 -18.95 18.29
C ARG A 105 -10.18 -18.07 17.07
N ALA A 106 -9.14 -18.38 16.31
CA ALA A 106 -8.78 -17.63 15.12
C ALA A 106 -9.85 -17.73 14.03
N PHE A 107 -10.46 -18.91 13.85
CA PHE A 107 -11.55 -19.12 12.91
C PHE A 107 -12.82 -18.37 13.30
N GLU A 108 -13.19 -18.41 14.58
CA GLU A 108 -14.33 -17.66 15.13
C GLU A 108 -14.14 -16.15 14.93
N LEU A 109 -12.97 -15.62 15.32
CA LEU A 109 -12.63 -14.21 15.15
C LEU A 109 -12.57 -13.80 13.67
N LEU A 110 -12.10 -14.67 12.78
CA LEU A 110 -12.12 -14.40 11.35
C LEU A 110 -13.54 -14.22 10.82
N ASN A 111 -14.46 -15.10 11.23
CA ASN A 111 -15.88 -15.01 10.84
C ASN A 111 -16.51 -13.72 11.39
N GLU A 112 -16.24 -13.36 12.65
CA GLU A 112 -16.68 -12.08 13.22
C GLU A 112 -16.16 -10.89 12.41
N LEU A 113 -14.87 -10.88 12.04
CA LEU A 113 -14.28 -9.81 11.23
C LEU A 113 -14.90 -9.73 9.82
N ILE A 114 -15.30 -10.86 9.24
CA ILE A 114 -15.98 -10.90 7.94
C ILE A 114 -17.39 -10.30 8.07
N ASP A 115 -18.12 -10.66 9.11
CA ASP A 115 -19.46 -10.13 9.37
C ASP A 115 -19.43 -8.62 9.66
N GLU A 116 -18.48 -8.16 10.49
CA GLU A 116 -18.23 -6.74 10.77
C GLU A 116 -17.88 -5.92 9.54
N THR A 117 -17.28 -6.56 8.53
CA THR A 117 -16.89 -5.90 7.29
C THR A 117 -17.90 -6.06 6.16
N SER A 118 -19.06 -6.66 6.44
CA SER A 118 -20.19 -6.67 5.52
C SER A 118 -20.68 -5.25 5.24
N GLY A 119 -21.17 -4.99 4.03
CA GLY A 119 -21.68 -3.66 3.67
C GLY A 119 -22.81 -3.17 4.58
N ALA A 120 -23.62 -4.09 5.10
CA ALA A 120 -24.69 -3.78 6.05
C ALA A 120 -24.14 -3.32 7.41
N GLU A 121 -23.12 -4.00 7.94
CA GLU A 121 -22.50 -3.65 9.22
C GLU A 121 -21.65 -2.38 9.10
N LEU A 122 -20.94 -2.18 7.98
CA LEU A 122 -20.24 -0.91 7.74
C LEU A 122 -21.20 0.29 7.72
N LEU A 123 -22.45 0.10 7.27
CA LEU A 123 -23.49 1.14 7.30
C LEU A 123 -24.12 1.37 8.69
N THR A 124 -23.83 0.53 9.70
CA THR A 124 -24.24 0.81 11.09
C THR A 124 -23.37 1.91 11.69
N ASN A 125 -22.14 2.10 11.19
CA ASN A 125 -21.27 3.20 11.60
C ASN A 125 -21.90 4.56 11.19
N PRO A 126 -22.21 5.46 12.15
CA PRO A 126 -22.87 6.73 11.85
C PRO A 126 -22.08 7.61 10.88
N GLY A 127 -20.75 7.55 10.92
CA GLY A 127 -19.87 8.31 10.03
C GLY A 127 -19.93 7.79 8.59
N VAL A 128 -19.91 6.47 8.40
CA VAL A 128 -20.03 5.84 7.08
C VAL A 128 -21.40 6.11 6.49
N LYS A 129 -22.46 5.92 7.28
CA LYS A 129 -23.83 6.19 6.84
C LYS A 129 -23.99 7.63 6.37
N LYS A 130 -23.54 8.60 7.17
CA LYS A 130 -23.58 10.02 6.80
C LYS A 130 -22.80 10.31 5.53
N LEU A 131 -21.60 9.74 5.39
CA LEU A 131 -20.77 9.92 4.20
C LEU A 131 -21.47 9.41 2.93
N VAL A 132 -22.02 8.20 2.99
CA VAL A 132 -22.75 7.59 1.86
C VAL A 132 -24.02 8.37 1.54
N GLU A 133 -24.76 8.84 2.54
CA GLU A 133 -25.91 9.72 2.34
C GLU A 133 -25.51 11.07 1.73
N ASP A 134 -24.40 11.68 2.17
CA ASP A 134 -23.87 12.92 1.61
C ASP A 134 -23.44 12.74 0.15
N MET A 135 -22.83 11.59 -0.19
CA MET A 135 -22.47 11.25 -1.58
C MET A 135 -23.70 10.98 -2.44
N SER A 136 -24.67 10.21 -1.94
CA SER A 136 -25.91 9.89 -2.67
C SER A 136 -26.79 11.12 -2.93
N ASN A 137 -26.68 12.15 -2.08
CA ASN A 137 -27.39 13.42 -2.24
C ASN A 137 -26.53 14.49 -2.95
N ASP A 138 -25.38 14.12 -3.51
CA ASP A 138 -24.43 15.01 -4.21
C ASP A 138 -23.91 16.19 -3.35
N ARG A 139 -23.98 16.07 -2.01
CA ARG A 139 -23.31 17.00 -1.08
C ARG A 139 -21.80 16.79 -1.08
N VAL A 140 -21.36 15.55 -1.34
CA VAL A 140 -19.98 15.16 -1.58
C VAL A 140 -19.91 14.49 -2.95
N HIS A 141 -19.49 15.23 -3.97
CA HIS A 141 -19.48 14.74 -5.35
C HIS A 141 -18.51 13.55 -5.56
N ALA A 142 -17.33 13.63 -4.96
CA ALA A 142 -16.31 12.59 -5.05
C ALA A 142 -15.35 12.64 -3.86
N LEU A 143 -14.84 11.46 -3.48
CA LEU A 143 -13.72 11.33 -2.54
C LEU A 143 -12.42 11.30 -3.35
N THR A 144 -11.73 12.44 -3.37
CA THR A 144 -10.47 12.59 -4.12
C THR A 144 -9.28 12.47 -3.17
N PRO A 145 -8.29 11.60 -3.46
CA PRO A 145 -7.09 11.52 -2.65
C PRO A 145 -6.24 12.77 -2.83
N LYS A 146 -5.49 13.13 -1.78
CA LYS A 146 -4.39 14.11 -1.86
C LYS A 146 -3.07 13.36 -1.73
N HIS A 147 -2.23 13.46 -2.76
CA HIS A 147 -0.88 12.91 -2.75
C HIS A 147 0.05 13.92 -2.07
N VAL A 148 0.40 13.64 -0.82
CA VAL A 148 1.19 14.52 0.05
C VAL A 148 2.62 14.00 0.16
N LEU A 149 3.59 14.87 -0.08
CA LEU A 149 4.98 14.65 0.26
C LEU A 149 5.20 15.10 1.70
N ARG A 150 5.49 14.13 2.58
CA ARG A 150 5.74 14.40 3.99
C ARG A 150 7.19 14.75 4.24
N ALA A 151 7.41 15.80 5.03
CA ALA A 151 8.75 16.19 5.44
C ALA A 151 9.15 15.43 6.72
N THR A 152 9.94 14.37 6.58
CA THR A 152 10.46 13.59 7.72
C THR A 152 11.87 14.06 8.07
N VAL A 153 12.14 14.28 9.35
CA VAL A 153 13.50 14.56 9.87
C VAL A 153 14.17 13.24 10.22
N ARG A 154 15.39 13.04 9.74
CA ARG A 154 16.15 11.82 9.99
C ARG A 154 17.53 12.15 10.52
N TYR A 155 18.01 11.34 11.46
CA TYR A 155 19.37 11.40 11.99
C TYR A 155 20.08 10.08 11.72
N PRO A 156 20.59 9.85 10.48
CA PRO A 156 21.14 8.55 10.09
C PRO A 156 22.20 8.01 11.04
N LYS A 157 23.04 8.90 11.60
CA LYS A 157 24.06 8.51 12.58
C LYS A 157 23.52 8.16 13.96
N ALA A 158 22.39 8.73 14.36
CA ALA A 158 21.73 8.34 15.60
C ALA A 158 21.09 6.95 15.49
N HIS A 159 20.68 6.53 14.28
CA HIS A 159 20.08 5.22 14.08
C HIS A 159 21.03 4.07 14.41
N ASP A 160 22.33 4.28 14.19
CA ASP A 160 23.38 3.32 14.55
C ASP A 160 23.41 3.02 16.07
N TYR A 161 22.83 3.89 16.91
CA TYR A 161 22.84 3.79 18.38
C TYR A 161 21.46 3.63 19.02
N LEU A 162 20.43 4.28 18.46
CA LEU A 162 19.10 4.41 19.07
C LEU A 162 18.03 3.56 18.36
N GLY A 163 18.38 2.89 17.25
CA GLY A 163 17.45 2.11 16.43
C GLY A 163 16.92 2.86 15.21
N SER A 164 16.10 2.21 14.39
CA SER A 164 15.70 2.70 13.07
C SER A 164 14.39 3.49 13.02
N ASP A 165 13.76 3.72 14.16
CA ASP A 165 12.50 4.48 14.25
C ASP A 165 12.80 5.99 14.27
N ASP A 166 12.51 6.66 13.16
CA ASP A 166 12.76 8.10 12.98
C ASP A 166 12.10 8.93 14.10
N ASP A 167 10.86 8.61 14.48
CA ASP A 167 10.08 9.40 15.44
C ASP A 167 10.61 9.23 16.87
N GLU A 168 10.96 7.99 17.24
CA GLU A 168 11.53 7.70 18.55
C GLU A 168 12.95 8.27 18.67
N VAL A 169 13.76 8.22 17.61
CA VAL A 169 15.09 8.85 17.58
C VAL A 169 15.00 10.36 17.79
N VAL A 170 14.08 11.04 17.09
CA VAL A 170 13.85 12.48 17.25
C VAL A 170 13.43 12.81 18.69
N ARG A 171 12.54 11.99 19.27
CA ARG A 171 12.10 12.14 20.65
C ARG A 171 13.23 11.95 21.64
N MET A 172 14.03 10.89 21.52
CA MET A 172 15.18 10.64 22.40
C MET A 172 16.22 11.76 22.35
N LEU A 173 16.53 12.30 21.16
CA LEU A 173 17.46 13.43 21.03
C LEU A 173 16.95 14.68 21.74
N LYS A 174 15.63 14.92 21.67
CA LYS A 174 14.99 16.02 22.39
C LYS A 174 15.01 15.80 23.90
N ASP A 175 14.70 14.58 24.37
CA ASP A 175 14.75 14.23 25.79
C ASP A 175 16.18 14.42 26.34
N LEU A 176 17.21 14.07 25.57
CA LEU A 176 18.62 14.30 25.94
C LEU A 176 18.99 15.79 25.98
N GLU A 177 18.39 16.62 25.14
CA GLU A 177 18.54 18.08 25.23
C GLU A 177 17.84 18.66 26.45
N ASP A 178 16.60 18.23 26.72
CA ASP A 178 15.81 18.65 27.88
C ASP A 178 16.53 18.29 29.20
N GLU A 179 17.20 17.12 29.24
CA GLU A 179 18.06 16.67 30.34
C GLU A 179 19.47 17.28 30.31
N ASN A 180 19.73 18.26 29.43
CA ASN A 180 21.01 18.96 29.30
C ASN A 180 22.23 18.07 28.99
N VAL A 181 22.03 16.88 28.43
CA VAL A 181 23.10 16.00 27.93
C VAL A 181 23.58 16.48 26.56
N LEU A 182 22.64 16.92 25.72
CA LEU A 182 22.89 17.50 24.42
C LEU A 182 22.48 18.98 24.40
N GLU A 183 22.98 19.70 23.41
CA GLU A 183 22.46 21.01 23.01
C GLU A 183 22.13 21.01 21.52
N SER A 184 20.97 21.56 21.15
CA SER A 184 20.64 21.75 19.74
C SER A 184 21.21 23.08 19.22
N ARG A 185 21.67 23.05 17.98
CA ARG A 185 22.05 24.23 17.20
C ARG A 185 21.34 24.18 15.86
N THR A 186 21.06 25.35 15.28
CA THR A 186 20.43 25.45 13.97
C THR A 186 21.29 24.78 12.90
N TYR A 187 20.70 23.88 12.11
CA TYR A 187 21.38 23.14 11.05
C TYR A 187 20.48 23.01 9.83
N GLY A 188 20.93 23.57 8.70
CA GLY A 188 20.19 23.52 7.45
C GLY A 188 18.83 24.23 7.49
N ARG A 189 18.06 24.04 6.42
CA ARG A 189 16.69 24.55 6.29
C ARG A 189 15.75 23.41 5.96
N ARG A 190 14.49 23.57 6.35
CA ARG A 190 13.40 22.67 5.95
C ARG A 190 12.27 23.47 5.32
N VAL A 191 11.47 22.80 4.52
CA VAL A 191 10.24 23.39 3.97
C VAL A 191 9.29 23.65 5.13
N GLU A 192 8.75 24.85 5.22
CA GLU A 192 7.75 25.19 6.23
C GLU A 192 6.78 26.24 5.68
N CYS A 193 5.49 25.93 5.73
CA CYS A 193 4.44 26.84 5.32
C CYS A 193 4.32 27.98 6.33
N ARG A 194 4.70 29.20 5.93
CA ARG A 194 4.61 30.39 6.79
C ARG A 194 3.19 30.80 7.19
N GLN A 195 2.17 30.17 6.63
CA GLN A 195 0.77 30.46 6.92
C GLN A 195 0.21 29.57 8.04
N CYS A 196 0.65 28.31 8.13
CA CYS A 196 0.12 27.36 9.12
C CYS A 196 1.19 26.56 9.89
N GLY A 197 2.48 26.75 9.59
CA GLY A 197 3.61 26.06 10.24
C GLY A 197 3.85 24.62 9.78
N ASP A 198 3.00 24.09 8.90
CA ASP A 198 3.11 22.72 8.41
C ASP A 198 4.27 22.58 7.41
N SER A 199 4.92 21.41 7.41
CA SER A 199 6.04 21.08 6.51
C SER A 199 5.62 20.17 5.35
N ASP A 200 4.42 19.61 5.41
CA ASP A 200 3.87 18.76 4.36
C ASP A 200 3.41 19.56 3.15
N LEU A 201 3.72 19.05 1.96
CA LEU A 201 3.44 19.73 0.70
C LEU A 201 2.81 18.81 -0.35
N THR A 202 2.09 19.40 -1.29
CA THR A 202 1.70 18.76 -2.55
C THR A 202 2.51 19.36 -3.70
N ILE A 203 2.84 18.51 -4.66
CA ILE A 203 3.48 18.91 -5.91
C ILE A 203 2.44 18.77 -7.01
N GLU A 204 2.13 19.88 -7.67
CA GLU A 204 1.20 19.92 -8.78
C GLU A 204 1.93 20.25 -10.08
N LEU A 205 1.56 19.56 -11.15
CA LEU A 205 1.99 19.88 -12.51
C LEU A 205 0.87 20.68 -13.18
N LEU A 206 1.16 21.93 -13.56
CA LEU A 206 0.18 22.80 -14.21
C LEU A 206 0.53 23.00 -15.68
N CYS A 207 -0.50 23.01 -16.53
CA CYS A 207 -0.35 23.29 -17.94
C CYS A 207 0.14 24.73 -18.11
N PRO A 208 1.24 24.99 -18.84
CA PRO A 208 1.78 26.34 -19.00
C PRO A 208 0.85 27.27 -19.79
N HIS A 209 -0.12 26.73 -20.53
CA HIS A 209 -1.06 27.50 -21.33
C HIS A 209 -2.34 27.89 -20.57
N CYS A 210 -2.90 26.99 -19.75
CA CYS A 210 -4.21 27.20 -19.12
C CYS A 210 -4.26 26.96 -17.61
N ASP A 211 -3.12 26.70 -16.97
CA ASP A 211 -2.97 26.43 -15.53
C ASP A 211 -3.79 25.24 -15.00
N SER A 212 -4.31 24.39 -15.89
CA SER A 212 -4.97 23.14 -15.50
C SER A 212 -3.96 22.15 -14.95
N ASN A 213 -4.32 21.46 -13.87
CA ASN A 213 -3.56 20.30 -13.34
C ASN A 213 -3.97 18.97 -14.00
N ASP A 214 -4.95 19.00 -14.90
CA ASP A 214 -5.41 17.83 -15.66
C ASP A 214 -4.47 17.57 -16.85
N ILE A 215 -3.34 16.94 -16.54
CA ILE A 215 -2.28 16.55 -17.47
C ILE A 215 -2.10 15.04 -17.38
N HIS A 216 -2.09 14.36 -18.51
CA HIS A 216 -1.87 12.91 -18.60
C HIS A 216 -0.75 12.60 -19.60
N LYS A 217 -0.14 11.42 -19.46
CA LYS A 217 0.87 10.94 -20.40
C LYS A 217 0.19 10.29 -21.60
N VAL A 218 0.54 10.75 -22.79
CA VAL A 218 0.18 10.09 -24.05
C VAL A 218 1.43 9.41 -24.57
N TYR A 219 1.33 8.12 -24.88
CA TYR A 219 2.42 7.32 -25.39
C TYR A 219 2.26 7.14 -26.88
N THR A 220 3.33 7.37 -27.62
CA THR A 220 3.45 6.99 -29.02
C THR A 220 4.05 5.60 -29.07
N LEU A 221 3.27 4.64 -29.56
CA LEU A 221 3.57 3.22 -29.48
C LEU A 221 3.70 2.62 -30.87
N PHE A 222 4.63 1.68 -31.03
CA PHE A 222 4.74 0.84 -32.21
C PHE A 222 4.07 -0.52 -31.98
N CYS A 223 3.12 -0.89 -32.85
CA CYS A 223 2.44 -2.17 -32.78
C CYS A 223 3.26 -3.25 -33.51
N PRO A 224 3.76 -4.30 -32.83
CA PRO A 224 4.52 -5.36 -33.48
C PRO A 224 3.68 -6.20 -34.45
N LYS A 225 2.35 -6.27 -34.24
CA LYS A 225 1.45 -7.08 -35.07
C LYS A 225 1.19 -6.47 -36.46
N CYS A 226 1.00 -5.16 -36.54
CA CYS A 226 0.65 -4.48 -37.79
C CYS A 226 1.70 -3.47 -38.28
N SER A 227 2.81 -3.32 -37.54
CA SER A 227 3.91 -2.39 -37.83
C SER A 227 3.50 -0.91 -37.95
N ASN A 228 2.34 -0.54 -37.42
CA ASN A 228 1.87 0.84 -37.38
C ASN A 228 2.12 1.50 -36.03
N GLN A 229 2.26 2.82 -36.07
CA GLN A 229 2.31 3.65 -34.87
C GLN A 229 0.90 4.07 -34.44
N PHE A 230 0.67 4.19 -33.14
CA PHE A 230 -0.58 4.69 -32.59
C PHE A 230 -0.34 5.36 -31.23
N HIS A 231 -1.27 6.23 -30.83
CA HIS A 231 -1.23 6.90 -29.53
C HIS A 231 -2.14 6.18 -28.55
N ALA A 232 -1.70 6.02 -27.30
CA ALA A 232 -2.53 5.51 -26.22
C ALA A 232 -2.20 6.17 -24.89
N VAL A 233 -3.19 6.26 -24.02
CA VAL A 233 -3.00 6.57 -22.61
C VAL A 233 -2.86 5.23 -21.88
N MET A 234 -1.71 4.99 -21.27
CA MET A 234 -1.50 3.81 -20.43
C MET A 234 -1.65 4.22 -18.98
N VAL A 235 -2.58 3.57 -18.28
CA VAL A 235 -2.73 3.66 -16.83
C VAL A 235 -1.77 2.65 -16.20
N ASP A 236 -1.32 2.91 -14.98
CA ASP A 236 -0.53 1.94 -14.21
C ASP A 236 -1.34 0.62 -14.09
N ASP A 237 -0.65 -0.52 -14.20
CA ASP A 237 -1.20 -1.89 -14.16
C ASP A 237 -2.00 -2.41 -15.38
N ILE A 238 -1.97 -1.71 -16.52
CA ILE A 238 -2.53 -2.26 -17.77
C ILE A 238 -1.66 -3.42 -18.30
N ALA A 239 -2.25 -4.59 -18.52
CA ALA A 239 -1.55 -5.77 -19.06
C ALA A 239 -1.51 -5.78 -20.60
N GLU A 240 -2.57 -5.28 -21.24
CA GLU A 240 -2.74 -5.25 -22.68
C GLU A 240 -3.35 -3.92 -23.15
N VAL A 241 -2.97 -3.48 -24.35
CA VAL A 241 -3.51 -2.29 -25.01
C VAL A 241 -4.01 -2.71 -26.40
N THR A 242 -5.21 -2.26 -26.76
CA THR A 242 -5.76 -2.47 -28.09
C THR A 242 -5.13 -1.50 -29.08
N CYS A 243 -4.46 -2.02 -30.11
CA CYS A 243 -3.90 -1.19 -31.18
C CYS A 243 -5.04 -0.50 -31.94
N LEU A 244 -5.01 0.84 -32.03
CA LEU A 244 -6.08 1.59 -32.69
C LEU A 244 -6.12 1.38 -34.21
N SER A 245 -5.02 0.95 -34.82
CA SER A 245 -4.89 0.74 -36.27
C SER A 245 -5.39 -0.63 -36.73
N CYS A 246 -4.99 -1.73 -36.07
CA CYS A 246 -5.42 -3.09 -36.45
C CYS A 246 -6.49 -3.68 -35.53
N LYS A 247 -6.86 -3.00 -34.44
CA LYS A 247 -7.84 -3.43 -33.43
C LYS A 247 -7.45 -4.71 -32.67
N GLU A 248 -6.23 -5.19 -32.83
CA GLU A 248 -5.69 -6.33 -32.11
C GLU A 248 -5.21 -5.93 -30.70
N PRO A 249 -5.45 -6.77 -29.68
CA PRO A 249 -4.83 -6.59 -28.36
C PRO A 249 -3.33 -6.89 -28.44
N VAL A 250 -2.52 -6.09 -27.76
CA VAL A 250 -1.07 -6.25 -27.66
C VAL A 250 -0.66 -6.16 -26.20
N LYS A 251 0.17 -7.10 -25.74
CA LYS A 251 0.71 -7.05 -24.38
C LYS A 251 1.63 -5.87 -24.20
N VAL A 252 1.54 -5.20 -23.06
CA VAL A 252 2.32 -3.99 -22.81
C VAL A 252 3.83 -4.25 -22.87
N GLY A 253 4.28 -5.43 -22.41
CA GLY A 253 5.69 -5.84 -22.52
C GLY A 253 6.18 -6.08 -23.95
N GLU A 254 5.29 -6.18 -24.94
CA GLU A 254 5.63 -6.35 -26.36
C GLU A 254 5.58 -5.03 -27.14
N LEU A 255 5.07 -3.95 -26.52
CA LEU A 255 4.97 -2.64 -27.16
C LEU A 255 6.34 -1.93 -27.11
N ALA A 256 6.77 -1.39 -28.25
CA ALA A 256 7.89 -0.47 -28.27
C ALA A 256 7.36 0.96 -28.08
N ILE A 257 7.79 1.60 -27.00
CA ILE A 257 7.51 3.01 -26.71
C ILE A 257 8.46 3.87 -27.55
N LEU A 258 7.91 4.69 -28.44
CA LEU A 258 8.67 5.59 -29.30
C LEU A 258 8.82 6.97 -28.68
N ASP A 259 7.77 7.47 -28.05
CA ASP A 259 7.75 8.79 -27.41
C ASP A 259 6.70 8.85 -26.29
N VAL A 260 6.86 9.80 -25.38
CA VAL A 260 5.92 10.07 -24.28
C VAL A 260 5.76 11.57 -24.11
N GLU A 261 4.55 12.07 -24.33
CA GLU A 261 4.24 13.50 -24.25
C GLU A 261 3.18 13.77 -23.17
N PRO A 262 3.37 14.76 -22.29
CA PRO A 262 2.33 15.23 -21.39
C PRO A 262 1.30 16.06 -22.16
N LEU A 263 0.03 15.65 -22.10
CA LEU A 263 -1.09 16.33 -22.75
C LEU A 263 -2.05 16.91 -21.72
N CYS A 264 -2.40 18.18 -21.86
CA CYS A 264 -3.44 18.80 -21.04
C CYS A 264 -4.83 18.47 -21.60
N ASN A 265 -5.67 17.77 -20.82
CA ASN A 265 -7.04 17.45 -21.21
C ASN A 265 -7.92 18.68 -21.41
N LYS A 266 -7.66 19.76 -20.67
CA LYS A 266 -8.50 20.96 -20.71
C LYS A 266 -8.31 21.82 -21.97
N CYS A 267 -7.09 21.88 -22.51
CA CYS A 267 -6.79 22.75 -23.66
C CYS A 267 -6.12 22.04 -24.84
N GLY A 268 -5.82 20.74 -24.72
CA GLY A 268 -5.18 19.94 -25.78
C GLY A 268 -3.71 20.30 -26.04
N THR A 269 -3.10 21.15 -25.21
CA THR A 269 -1.68 21.50 -25.36
C THR A 269 -0.80 20.33 -24.91
N ALA A 270 0.00 19.80 -25.83
CA ALA A 270 1.12 18.93 -25.51
C ALA A 270 2.28 19.81 -25.01
N SER A 271 2.80 19.53 -23.82
CA SER A 271 3.94 20.27 -23.27
C SER A 271 4.84 19.34 -22.47
N ASN A 272 6.10 19.25 -22.91
CA ASN A 272 7.15 18.52 -22.20
C ASN A 272 7.69 19.28 -20.96
N ASP A 273 7.22 20.50 -20.73
CA ASP A 273 7.62 21.34 -19.60
C ASP A 273 6.38 21.85 -18.83
N PRO A 274 5.70 20.97 -18.06
CA PRO A 274 4.63 21.40 -17.18
C PRO A 274 5.20 22.27 -16.04
N ARG A 275 4.48 23.32 -15.66
CA ARG A 275 4.89 24.19 -14.57
C ARG A 275 4.72 23.47 -13.24
N ILE A 276 5.83 23.25 -12.53
CA ILE A 276 5.84 22.63 -11.20
C ILE A 276 5.45 23.68 -10.16
N VAL A 277 4.44 23.36 -9.34
CA VAL A 277 3.93 24.23 -8.29
C VAL A 277 3.89 23.47 -6.97
N PHE A 278 4.45 24.08 -5.92
CA PHE A 278 4.37 23.58 -4.56
C PHE A 278 3.21 24.24 -3.82
N ARG A 279 2.44 23.45 -3.07
CA ARG A 279 1.41 23.95 -2.15
C ARG A 279 1.53 23.29 -0.79
N CYS A 280 1.15 23.98 0.27
CA CYS A 280 1.02 23.36 1.58
C CYS A 280 -0.13 22.33 1.59
N ALA A 281 0.13 21.13 2.09
CA ALA A 281 -0.86 20.05 2.13
C ALA A 281 -2.07 20.38 3.00
N THR A 282 -1.85 21.09 4.10
CA THR A 282 -2.90 21.51 5.05
C THR A 282 -3.70 22.70 4.54
N CYS A 283 -3.06 23.83 4.23
CA CYS A 283 -3.79 25.07 3.91
C CYS A 283 -3.89 25.39 2.40
N SER A 284 -3.33 24.55 1.52
CA SER A 284 -3.35 24.69 0.05
C SER A 284 -2.74 25.99 -0.50
N LYS A 285 -2.02 26.75 0.34
CA LYS A 285 -1.33 27.98 -0.08
C LYS A 285 -0.14 27.62 -0.96
N HIS A 286 0.04 28.39 -2.02
CA HIS A 286 1.21 28.27 -2.89
C HIS A 286 2.49 28.62 -2.13
N LEU A 287 3.44 27.70 -2.12
CA LEU A 287 4.75 27.87 -1.50
C LEU A 287 5.73 28.46 -2.51
N ARG A 288 6.34 29.58 -2.14
CA ARG A 288 7.40 30.24 -2.92
C ARG A 288 8.76 29.75 -2.44
N GLY A 289 9.82 30.10 -3.15
CA GLY A 289 11.20 29.73 -2.77
C GLY A 289 11.58 30.09 -1.33
N ALA A 290 11.06 31.20 -0.80
CA ALA A 290 11.29 31.58 0.61
C ALA A 290 10.62 30.62 1.61
N ASP A 291 9.48 30.03 1.25
CA ASP A 291 8.76 29.06 2.09
C ASP A 291 9.46 27.69 2.08
N LEU A 292 10.12 27.34 0.96
CA LEU A 292 10.94 26.12 0.85
C LEU A 292 12.16 26.13 1.77
N LEU A 293 12.56 27.30 2.28
CA LEU A 293 13.70 27.51 3.17
C LEU A 293 13.31 28.16 4.50
N ALA A 294 12.01 28.21 4.82
CA ALA A 294 11.53 28.97 5.97
C ALA A 294 11.80 28.27 7.30
N GLY A 295 11.70 26.95 7.35
CA GLY A 295 11.92 26.17 8.56
C GLY A 295 13.41 26.00 8.84
N THR A 296 13.74 25.76 10.10
CA THR A 296 15.13 25.52 10.54
C THR A 296 15.25 24.08 11.04
N GLY A 297 16.24 23.35 10.53
CA GLY A 297 16.59 22.05 11.08
C GLY A 297 17.44 22.19 12.34
N LEU A 298 17.55 21.12 13.11
CA LEU A 298 18.38 21.06 14.31
C LEU A 298 19.50 20.03 14.13
N ALA A 299 20.66 20.33 14.70
CA ALA A 299 21.72 19.35 14.94
C ALA A 299 22.04 19.36 16.43
N TYR A 300 22.25 18.17 16.98
CA TYR A 300 22.54 17.97 18.39
C TYR A 300 24.03 17.76 18.61
N TYR A 301 24.57 18.40 19.65
CA TYR A 301 25.97 18.31 20.05
C TYR A 301 26.04 17.91 21.52
N PRO A 302 27.10 17.19 21.97
CA PRO A 302 27.35 17.02 23.39
C PRO A 302 27.45 18.37 24.07
N LYS A 303 26.79 18.52 25.21
CA LYS A 303 26.90 19.74 26.02
C LYS A 303 28.30 19.80 26.64
N GLU A 304 28.97 20.96 26.51
CA GLU A 304 30.28 21.23 27.13
C GLU A 304 30.18 21.42 28.65
#